data_AF-A0A7C9BWQ0-F1
#
_entry.id   AF-A0A7C9BWQ0-F1
#
_cell.length_a   1.000
_cell.length_b   1.000
_cell.length_c   1.000
_cell.angle_alpha   90.00
_cell.angle_beta   90.00
_cell.angle_gamma   90.00
#
_symmetry.space_group_name_H-M   'P 1'
#
loop_
_entity.id
_entity.type
_entity.pdbx_description
1 polymer ?
#
loop_
_entity_poly.entity_id
_entity_poly.type
_entity_poly.pdbx_seq_one_letter_code
_entity_poly.pdbx_strand_id
1 'polypeptide(L)'
;MSLRTDPSPKPPDYLKGKIPSVAALTTALESTVVHQPVGTLYCRAAWGQEYLLPHALTKAHRFGPPRALRVPNGALPFGWLYLAHDMATAIWESQFAKSDAMAAGGFFLDPVAVERGVLGRFTLTRELALWDLSGEACSKLGIFDTISSRDHEACHWIGYNLRQAMLQCEAKRMPDGFLYPSRRMRGRLAMAIRSDLLDELRQGAVLESQPFKDSSEYALLQSDSLRADVPDPTVSFGE
;
A
#
# COMPACT_ATOMS: atom_id res chain seq x y z
N MET A 1 -16.37 -35.44 -4.00
CA MET A 1 -15.83 -34.52 -5.03
C MET A 1 -14.43 -34.12 -4.61
N SER A 2 -13.40 -34.64 -5.28
CA SER A 2 -12.01 -34.30 -4.99
C SER A 2 -11.73 -32.92 -5.58
N LEU A 3 -11.55 -31.91 -4.73
CA LEU A 3 -11.07 -30.60 -5.16
C LEU A 3 -9.69 -30.82 -5.78
N ARG A 4 -9.59 -30.67 -7.10
CA ARG A 4 -8.28 -30.53 -7.76
C ARG A 4 -7.62 -29.30 -7.13
N THR A 5 -6.68 -29.54 -6.22
CA THR A 5 -5.75 -28.52 -5.75
C THR A 5 -4.80 -28.24 -6.90
N ASP A 6 -5.17 -27.34 -7.80
CA ASP A 6 -4.17 -26.75 -8.68
C ASP A 6 -3.02 -26.26 -7.80
N PRO A 7 -1.76 -26.58 -8.13
CA PRO A 7 -0.63 -26.15 -7.34
C PRO A 7 -0.69 -24.63 -7.23
N SER A 8 -0.65 -24.11 -6.01
CA SER A 8 -0.60 -22.66 -5.78
C SER A 8 0.48 -22.06 -6.68
N PRO A 9 0.16 -21.00 -7.46
CA PRO A 9 1.09 -20.44 -8.42
C PRO A 9 2.39 -20.05 -7.75
N LYS A 10 3.51 -20.37 -8.41
CA LYS A 10 4.86 -20.13 -7.91
C LYS A 10 5.45 -18.89 -8.58
N PRO A 11 6.27 -18.11 -7.87
CA PRO A 11 7.04 -17.05 -8.50
C PRO A 11 7.92 -17.59 -9.64
N PRO A 12 8.13 -16.80 -10.71
CA PRO A 12 9.11 -17.11 -11.75
C PRO A 12 10.52 -17.32 -11.18
N ASP A 13 11.30 -18.20 -11.81
CA ASP A 13 12.64 -18.58 -11.33
C ASP A 13 13.61 -17.39 -11.24
N TYR A 14 13.48 -16.36 -12.09
CA TYR A 14 14.34 -15.18 -12.04
C TYR A 14 14.08 -14.27 -10.83
N LEU A 15 12.97 -14.47 -10.11
CA LEU A 15 12.68 -13.77 -8.85
C LEU A 15 13.11 -14.59 -7.61
N LYS A 16 13.69 -15.77 -7.83
CA LYS A 16 14.22 -16.61 -6.75
C LYS A 16 15.31 -15.85 -6.01
N GLY A 17 15.23 -15.82 -4.68
CA GLY A 17 16.11 -15.03 -3.82
C GLY A 17 15.65 -13.59 -3.56
N LYS A 18 14.67 -13.06 -4.30
CA LYS A 18 14.04 -11.75 -4.02
C LYS A 18 12.73 -11.87 -3.24
N ILE A 19 12.11 -13.06 -3.29
CA ILE A 19 10.79 -13.32 -2.71
C ILE A 19 10.95 -14.38 -1.61
N PRO A 20 10.57 -14.06 -0.36
CA PRO A 20 10.62 -15.01 0.73
C PRO A 20 9.51 -16.05 0.56
N SER A 21 9.77 -17.27 1.00
CA SER A 21 8.74 -18.32 1.01
C SER A 21 7.64 -17.99 2.02
N VAL A 22 6.46 -18.59 1.84
CA VAL A 22 5.35 -18.47 2.78
C VAL A 22 5.78 -18.89 4.19
N ALA A 23 6.50 -20.01 4.33
CA ALA A 23 7.01 -20.47 5.61
C ALA A 23 7.99 -19.49 6.26
N ALA A 24 8.90 -18.89 5.47
CA ALA A 24 9.83 -17.89 6.00
C ALA A 24 9.11 -16.63 6.49
N LEU A 25 8.09 -16.18 5.74
CA LEU A 25 7.24 -15.05 6.15
C LEU A 25 6.51 -15.34 7.46
N THR A 26 5.84 -16.50 7.58
CA THR A 26 5.14 -16.89 8.80
C THR A 26 6.10 -16.90 9.99
N THR A 27 7.24 -17.60 9.88
CA THR A 27 8.24 -17.68 10.95
C THR A 27 8.79 -16.32 11.35
N ALA A 28 9.05 -15.43 10.38
CA ALA A 28 9.66 -14.14 10.65
C ALA A 28 8.67 -13.10 11.20
N LEU A 29 7.38 -13.20 10.87
CA LEU A 29 6.39 -12.15 11.16
C LEU A 29 5.42 -12.51 12.28
N GLU A 30 5.29 -13.79 12.66
CA GLU A 30 4.38 -14.19 13.74
C GLU A 30 4.67 -13.48 15.07
N SER A 31 5.93 -13.14 15.34
CA SER A 31 6.34 -12.40 16.53
C SER A 31 6.42 -10.88 16.35
N THR A 32 6.08 -10.34 15.18
CA THR A 32 6.18 -8.89 14.87
C THR A 32 4.82 -8.22 14.69
N VAL A 33 3.79 -8.76 15.33
CA VAL A 33 2.45 -8.18 15.30
C VAL A 33 2.43 -6.87 16.08
N VAL A 34 2.06 -5.79 15.38
CA VAL A 34 1.81 -4.47 15.95
C VAL A 34 0.30 -4.26 16.01
N HIS A 35 -0.20 -4.07 17.22
CA HIS A 35 -1.60 -3.75 17.48
C HIS A 35 -1.83 -2.25 17.37
N GLN A 36 -2.82 -1.85 16.58
CA GLN A 36 -3.25 -0.47 16.38
C GLN A 36 -4.53 -0.23 17.17
N PRO A 37 -4.49 0.48 18.31
CA PRO A 37 -5.64 0.64 19.19
C PRO A 37 -6.87 1.24 18.51
N VAL A 38 -8.05 0.98 19.08
CA VAL A 38 -9.29 1.69 18.71
C VAL A 38 -9.07 3.20 18.75
N GLY A 39 -9.60 3.93 17.77
CA GLY A 39 -9.42 5.38 17.69
C GLY A 39 -8.08 5.81 17.08
N THR A 40 -7.21 4.88 16.66
CA THR A 40 -6.02 5.22 15.86
C THR A 40 -6.43 5.97 14.60
N LEU A 41 -5.73 7.07 14.31
CA LEU A 41 -5.94 7.86 13.11
C LEU A 41 -5.27 7.19 11.90
N TYR A 42 -6.06 7.02 10.84
CA TYR A 42 -5.63 6.57 9.53
C TYR A 42 -5.87 7.67 8.50
N CYS A 43 -4.89 7.87 7.63
CA CYS A 43 -4.92 8.83 6.54
C CYS A 43 -4.87 8.10 5.20
N ARG A 44 -5.60 8.63 4.22
CA ARG A 44 -5.55 8.17 2.83
C ARG A 44 -5.82 9.34 1.89
N ALA A 45 -4.99 9.46 0.85
CA ALA A 45 -5.26 10.32 -0.29
C ALA A 45 -5.80 9.45 -1.44
N ALA A 46 -6.90 9.86 -2.06
CA ALA A 46 -7.54 9.08 -3.11
C ALA A 46 -8.11 9.96 -4.23
N TRP A 47 -8.18 9.43 -5.44
CA TRP A 47 -8.57 10.15 -6.67
C TRP A 47 -10.08 10.43 -6.78
N GLY A 48 -10.80 10.31 -5.67
CA GLY A 48 -12.26 10.40 -5.55
C GLY A 48 -12.70 9.90 -4.18
N GLN A 49 -13.85 10.38 -3.71
CA GLN A 49 -14.36 10.08 -2.37
C GLN A 49 -14.71 8.59 -2.22
N GLU A 50 -15.23 7.98 -3.28
CA GLU A 50 -15.55 6.56 -3.37
C GLU A 50 -14.33 5.64 -3.21
N TYR A 51 -13.12 6.18 -3.37
CA TYR A 51 -11.87 5.43 -3.26
C TYR A 51 -11.19 5.56 -1.89
N LEU A 52 -11.73 6.35 -0.95
CA LEU A 52 -11.20 6.44 0.42
C LEU A 52 -11.44 5.13 1.18
N LEU A 53 -12.68 4.64 1.18
CA LEU A 53 -13.05 3.32 1.68
C LEU A 53 -13.93 2.62 0.63
N PRO A 54 -13.33 2.04 -0.41
CA PRO A 54 -14.07 1.50 -1.54
C PRO A 54 -14.84 0.23 -1.20
N HIS A 55 -15.90 -0.03 -1.97
CA HIS A 55 -16.64 -1.31 -1.94
C HIS A 55 -15.79 -2.49 -2.38
N ALA A 56 -14.96 -2.28 -3.40
CA ALA A 56 -14.05 -3.28 -3.93
C ALA A 56 -12.79 -2.60 -4.48
N LEU A 57 -11.68 -3.34 -4.51
CA LEU A 57 -10.45 -2.89 -5.16
C LEU A 57 -10.40 -3.42 -6.58
N THR A 58 -10.24 -2.50 -7.53
CA THR A 58 -10.25 -2.81 -8.98
C THR A 58 -8.86 -2.71 -9.62
N LYS A 59 -7.85 -2.24 -8.88
CA LYS A 59 -6.48 -2.09 -9.37
C LYS A 59 -5.49 -2.79 -8.44
N ALA A 60 -4.65 -3.63 -9.02
CA ALA A 60 -3.52 -4.23 -8.32
C ALA A 60 -2.40 -3.20 -8.20
N HIS A 61 -2.21 -2.69 -6.98
CA HIS A 61 -1.07 -1.86 -6.62
C HIS A 61 0.10 -2.73 -6.16
N ARG A 62 1.10 -2.13 -5.51
CA ARG A 62 2.42 -2.70 -5.22
C ARG A 62 2.44 -4.16 -4.72
N PHE A 63 1.63 -4.49 -3.72
CA PHE A 63 1.54 -5.83 -3.14
C PHE A 63 0.32 -6.61 -3.63
N GLY A 64 -0.41 -6.09 -4.61
CA GLY A 64 -1.56 -6.76 -5.20
C GLY A 64 -1.19 -8.06 -5.92
N PRO A 65 -2.18 -8.78 -6.46
CA PRO A 65 -1.95 -10.06 -7.10
C PRO A 65 -0.95 -9.96 -8.26
N PRO A 66 -0.01 -10.92 -8.40
CA PRO A 66 0.84 -11.04 -9.57
C PRO A 66 -0.02 -11.24 -10.82
N ARG A 67 0.51 -10.87 -11.98
CA ARG A 67 -0.23 -10.92 -13.26
C ARG A 67 -0.81 -12.31 -13.54
N ALA A 68 -0.08 -13.37 -13.17
CA ALA A 68 -0.51 -14.76 -13.31
C ALA A 68 -1.82 -15.12 -12.57
N LEU A 69 -2.22 -14.31 -11.58
CA LEU A 69 -3.43 -14.50 -10.78
C LEU A 69 -4.60 -13.58 -11.17
N ARG A 70 -4.38 -12.65 -12.10
CA ARG A 70 -5.40 -11.68 -12.48
C ARG A 70 -6.36 -12.31 -13.48
N VAL A 71 -7.66 -12.22 -13.23
CA VAL A 71 -8.67 -12.74 -14.13
C VAL A 71 -8.93 -11.77 -15.31
N PRO A 72 -9.34 -12.26 -16.49
CA PRO A 72 -9.49 -11.44 -17.70
C PRO A 72 -10.47 -10.26 -17.57
N ASN A 73 -11.48 -10.37 -16.69
CA ASN A 73 -12.47 -9.32 -16.45
C ASN A 73 -11.95 -8.17 -15.55
N GLY A 74 -10.67 -8.20 -15.16
CA GLY A 74 -10.06 -7.20 -14.30
C GLY A 74 -10.39 -7.33 -12.81
N ALA A 75 -11.21 -8.30 -12.40
CA ALA A 75 -11.42 -8.58 -10.98
C ALA A 75 -10.12 -9.08 -10.34
N LEU A 76 -9.92 -8.70 -9.07
CA LEU A 76 -8.75 -9.12 -8.32
C LEU A 76 -9.14 -10.26 -7.36
N PRO A 77 -8.40 -11.38 -7.32
CA PRO A 77 -8.67 -12.45 -6.35
C PRO A 77 -8.43 -12.00 -4.90
N PHE A 78 -7.68 -10.92 -4.72
CA PHE A 78 -7.50 -10.18 -3.47
C PHE A 78 -6.93 -8.81 -3.77
N GLY A 79 -6.96 -7.91 -2.81
CA GLY A 79 -6.25 -6.63 -2.89
C GLY A 79 -5.82 -6.13 -1.52
N TRP A 80 -5.22 -4.95 -1.53
CA TRP A 80 -4.78 -4.25 -0.33
C TRP A 80 -5.27 -2.81 -0.32
N LEU A 81 -5.92 -2.40 0.76
CA LEU A 81 -6.24 -1.02 1.04
C LEU A 81 -5.01 -0.36 1.65
N TYR A 82 -4.39 0.55 0.90
CA TYR A 82 -3.21 1.30 1.35
C TYR A 82 -3.59 2.51 2.20
N LEU A 83 -3.00 2.62 3.39
CA LEU A 83 -3.20 3.72 4.33
C LEU A 83 -1.85 4.20 4.89
N ALA A 84 -1.88 5.30 5.63
CA ALA A 84 -0.77 5.79 6.43
C ALA A 84 -1.27 6.35 7.76
N HIS A 85 -0.37 6.62 8.71
CA HIS A 85 -0.72 7.29 9.98
C HIS A 85 -0.78 8.82 9.86
N ASP A 86 -0.13 9.39 8.85
CA ASP A 86 -0.10 10.82 8.61
C ASP A 86 -0.43 11.17 7.17
N MET A 87 -0.98 12.38 6.99
CA MET A 87 -1.48 12.83 5.70
C MET A 87 -0.35 13.09 4.69
N ALA A 88 0.83 13.52 5.15
CA ALA A 88 1.98 13.70 4.29
C ALA A 88 2.34 12.37 3.60
N THR A 89 2.51 11.30 4.37
CA THR A 89 2.81 9.97 3.87
C THR A 89 1.72 9.48 2.91
N ALA A 90 0.45 9.70 3.23
CA ALA A 90 -0.66 9.35 2.33
C ALA A 90 -0.59 10.11 0.98
N ILE A 91 -0.33 11.42 0.99
CA ILE A 91 -0.19 12.25 -0.22
C ILE A 91 0.94 11.75 -1.11
N TRP A 92 2.11 11.50 -0.51
CA TRP A 92 3.27 11.01 -1.25
C TRP A 92 3.04 9.60 -1.80
N GLU A 93 2.52 8.67 -0.99
CA GLU A 93 2.26 7.29 -1.43
C GLU A 93 1.20 7.20 -2.54
N SER A 94 0.17 8.06 -2.48
CA SER A 94 -0.86 8.19 -3.52
C SER A 94 -0.40 8.98 -4.75
N GLN A 95 0.82 9.53 -4.73
CA GLN A 95 1.44 10.29 -5.82
C GLN A 95 0.73 11.60 -6.14
N PHE A 96 0.11 12.22 -5.14
CA PHE A 96 -0.39 13.58 -5.27
C PHE A 96 0.78 14.57 -5.32
N ALA A 97 1.82 14.31 -4.52
CA ALA A 97 3.14 14.91 -4.65
C ALA A 97 4.10 13.90 -5.31
N LYS A 98 4.91 14.36 -6.26
CA LYS A 98 5.86 13.54 -7.00
C LYS A 98 7.22 14.23 -7.07
N SER A 99 8.29 13.49 -6.78
CA SER A 99 9.65 13.94 -7.08
C SER A 99 9.85 13.95 -8.59
N ASP A 100 10.53 14.96 -9.11
CA ASP A 100 11.00 14.96 -10.48
C ASP A 100 12.07 13.87 -10.65
N ALA A 101 11.87 12.96 -11.60
CA ALA A 101 12.83 11.90 -11.90
C ALA A 101 14.01 12.44 -12.72
N MET A 102 13.86 13.60 -13.37
CA MET A 102 14.81 14.21 -14.29
C MET A 102 15.72 15.22 -13.60
N ALA A 103 15.29 15.81 -12.48
CA ALA A 103 16.06 16.76 -11.70
C ALA A 103 15.93 16.47 -10.20
N ALA A 104 17.08 16.31 -9.53
CA ALA A 104 17.11 16.25 -8.08
C ALA A 104 16.82 17.64 -7.48
N GLY A 105 16.20 17.66 -6.30
CA GLY A 105 16.05 18.89 -5.49
C GLY A 105 14.67 19.53 -5.52
N GLY A 106 13.67 18.91 -6.12
CA GLY A 106 12.30 19.43 -6.08
C GLY A 106 11.21 18.38 -6.22
N PHE A 107 9.97 18.84 -6.11
CA PHE A 107 8.76 18.04 -6.34
C PHE A 107 7.68 18.89 -6.99
N PHE A 108 6.71 18.24 -7.63
CA PHE A 108 5.53 18.89 -8.19
C PHE A 108 4.26 18.20 -7.69
N LEU A 109 3.15 18.94 -7.77
CA LEU A 109 1.82 18.42 -7.47
C LEU A 109 1.15 17.93 -8.77
N ASP A 110 0.59 16.72 -8.73
CA ASP A 110 -0.12 16.16 -9.87
C ASP A 110 -1.38 17.01 -10.18
N PRO A 111 -1.53 17.55 -11.40
CA PRO A 111 -2.68 18.41 -11.73
C PRO A 111 -4.04 17.73 -11.53
N VAL A 112 -4.15 16.44 -11.84
CA VAL A 112 -5.39 15.68 -11.68
C VAL A 112 -5.67 15.46 -10.20
N ALA A 113 -4.64 15.29 -9.37
CA ALA A 113 -4.81 15.21 -7.92
C ALA A 113 -5.26 16.56 -7.34
N VAL A 114 -4.73 17.68 -7.82
CA VAL A 114 -5.18 19.02 -7.39
C VAL A 114 -6.65 19.24 -7.77
N GLU A 115 -7.06 18.82 -8.95
CA GLU A 115 -8.44 18.98 -9.42
C GLU A 115 -9.44 18.06 -8.69
N ARG A 116 -9.09 16.79 -8.50
CA ARG A 116 -10.04 15.72 -8.13
C ARG A 116 -9.67 14.94 -6.88
N GLY A 117 -8.46 15.14 -6.36
CA GLY A 117 -7.98 14.43 -5.20
C GLY A 117 -8.80 14.74 -3.95
N VAL A 118 -8.98 13.73 -3.11
CA VAL A 118 -9.66 13.83 -1.82
C VAL A 118 -8.73 13.28 -0.75
N LEU A 119 -8.65 13.99 0.36
CA LEU A 119 -7.95 13.53 1.57
C LEU A 119 -8.98 13.00 2.56
N GLY A 120 -8.76 11.78 3.05
CA GLY A 120 -9.59 11.16 4.08
C GLY A 120 -8.80 10.91 5.35
N ARG A 121 -9.41 11.26 6.48
CA ARG A 121 -8.97 10.94 7.84
C ARG A 121 -10.04 10.08 8.48
N PHE A 122 -9.67 8.93 9.00
CA PHE A 122 -10.65 8.08 9.67
C PHE A 122 -10.07 7.34 10.86
N THR A 123 -10.95 7.04 11.80
CA THR A 123 -10.68 6.14 12.93
C THR A 123 -11.55 4.90 12.78
N LEU A 124 -11.12 3.81 13.42
CA LEU A 124 -11.86 2.55 13.42
C LEU A 124 -12.38 2.24 14.82
N THR A 125 -13.55 1.61 14.89
CA THR A 125 -14.18 1.14 16.12
C THR A 125 -13.62 -0.17 16.65
N ARG A 126 -12.61 -0.75 15.96
CA ARG A 126 -11.87 -1.92 16.41
C ARG A 126 -10.37 -1.73 16.29
N GLU A 127 -9.63 -2.54 17.03
CA GLU A 127 -8.19 -2.67 16.91
C GLU A 127 -7.82 -3.36 15.59
N LEU A 128 -6.69 -2.97 14.98
CA LEU A 128 -6.08 -3.73 13.88
C LEU A 128 -4.81 -4.44 14.33
N ALA A 129 -4.64 -5.70 13.95
CA ALA A 129 -3.40 -6.45 14.12
C ALA A 129 -2.60 -6.47 12.81
N LEU A 130 -1.42 -5.85 12.78
CA LEU A 130 -0.61 -5.73 11.56
C LEU A 130 0.73 -6.42 11.73
N TRP A 131 1.18 -7.19 10.73
CA TRP A 131 2.57 -7.62 10.70
C TRP A 131 3.51 -6.46 10.41
N ASP A 132 4.63 -6.36 11.13
CA ASP A 132 5.64 -5.34 10.86
C ASP A 132 6.70 -5.84 9.85
N LEU A 133 6.62 -5.32 8.62
CA LEU A 133 7.57 -5.53 7.53
C LEU A 133 8.60 -4.39 7.41
N SER A 134 8.75 -3.55 8.43
CA SER A 134 9.69 -2.42 8.45
C SER A 134 10.87 -2.60 9.39
N GLY A 135 10.73 -3.48 10.38
CA GLY A 135 11.77 -3.77 11.36
C GLY A 135 12.69 -4.94 11.00
N GLU A 136 13.20 -5.59 12.05
CA GLU A 136 14.18 -6.67 11.98
C GLU A 136 13.76 -7.84 11.08
N ALA A 137 12.47 -8.17 11.05
CA ALA A 137 11.95 -9.25 10.19
C ALA A 137 12.24 -8.98 8.71
N CYS A 138 12.10 -7.74 8.26
CA CYS A 138 12.40 -7.37 6.88
C CYS A 138 13.89 -7.57 6.53
N SER A 139 14.78 -7.25 7.47
CA SER A 139 16.22 -7.47 7.31
C SER A 139 16.57 -8.97 7.30
N LYS A 140 16.00 -9.76 8.21
CA LYS A 140 16.19 -11.22 8.28
C LYS A 140 15.72 -11.93 6.99
N LEU A 141 14.63 -11.45 6.41
CA LEU A 141 14.08 -11.97 5.16
C LEU A 141 14.87 -11.52 3.92
N GLY A 142 15.76 -10.53 4.04
CA GLY A 142 16.55 -10.01 2.92
C GLY A 142 15.73 -9.25 1.87
N ILE A 143 14.57 -8.71 2.25
CA ILE A 143 13.62 -8.10 1.29
C ILE A 143 13.58 -6.58 1.34
N PHE A 144 14.33 -5.93 2.23
CA PHE A 144 14.27 -4.47 2.44
C PHE A 144 14.46 -3.68 1.14
N ASP A 145 15.49 -4.05 0.36
CA ASP A 145 15.76 -3.38 -0.92
C ASP A 145 14.66 -3.67 -1.94
N THR A 146 14.14 -4.90 -1.95
CA THR A 146 13.08 -5.31 -2.88
C THR A 146 11.80 -4.51 -2.62
N ILE A 147 11.35 -4.43 -1.35
CA ILE A 147 10.17 -3.63 -0.96
C ILE A 147 10.42 -2.13 -0.96
N SER A 148 11.65 -1.67 -1.18
CA SER A 148 11.99 -0.26 -1.38
C SER A 148 12.19 0.10 -2.86
N SER A 149 12.36 -0.90 -3.72
CA SER A 149 12.62 -0.73 -5.15
C SER A 149 11.38 -0.38 -5.98
N ARG A 150 11.61 0.01 -7.24
CA ARG A 150 10.55 0.17 -8.25
C ARG A 150 10.10 -1.16 -8.89
N ASP A 151 10.65 -2.31 -8.46
CA ASP A 151 10.27 -3.63 -8.98
C ASP A 151 8.87 -4.01 -8.51
N HIS A 152 7.89 -3.73 -9.35
CA HIS A 152 6.49 -4.04 -9.08
C HIS A 152 6.22 -5.55 -9.10
N GLU A 153 6.97 -6.34 -9.87
CA GLU A 153 6.68 -7.76 -10.01
C GLU A 153 7.08 -8.54 -8.76
N ALA A 154 8.29 -8.32 -8.25
CA ALA A 154 8.73 -8.92 -7.00
C ALA A 154 7.79 -8.54 -5.84
N CYS A 155 7.37 -7.27 -5.77
CA CYS A 155 6.42 -6.81 -4.75
C CYS A 155 5.05 -7.51 -4.86
N HIS A 156 4.53 -7.75 -6.07
CA HIS A 156 3.27 -8.48 -6.22
C HIS A 156 3.37 -9.91 -5.68
N TRP A 157 4.48 -10.60 -5.95
CA TRP A 157 4.71 -11.94 -5.42
C TRP A 157 4.95 -11.97 -3.91
N ILE A 158 5.66 -10.97 -3.36
CA ILE A 158 5.76 -10.79 -1.90
C ILE A 158 4.37 -10.60 -1.30
N GLY A 159 3.55 -9.73 -1.87
CA GLY A 159 2.19 -9.49 -1.42
C GLY A 159 1.29 -10.72 -1.51
N TYR A 160 1.44 -11.53 -2.56
CA TYR A 160 0.78 -12.82 -2.65
C TYR A 160 1.23 -13.78 -1.55
N ASN A 161 2.54 -13.95 -1.34
CA ASN A 161 3.06 -14.85 -0.31
C ASN A 161 2.70 -14.39 1.10
N LEU A 162 2.67 -13.07 1.37
CA LEU A 162 2.16 -12.50 2.61
C LEU A 162 0.71 -12.92 2.84
N ARG A 163 -0.16 -12.76 1.84
CA ARG A 163 -1.55 -13.20 1.95
C ARG A 163 -1.65 -14.70 2.23
N GLN A 164 -0.86 -15.53 1.55
CA GLN A 164 -0.87 -16.98 1.79
C GLN A 164 -0.41 -17.31 3.23
N ALA A 165 0.62 -16.62 3.72
CA ALA A 165 1.10 -16.80 5.09
C ALA A 165 0.04 -16.41 6.12
N MET A 166 -0.65 -15.29 5.92
CA MET A 166 -1.76 -14.86 6.78
C MET A 166 -2.90 -15.88 6.78
N LEU A 167 -3.25 -16.44 5.63
CA LEU A 167 -4.31 -17.45 5.52
C LEU A 167 -3.95 -18.79 6.17
N GLN A 168 -2.68 -19.03 6.48
CA GLN A 168 -2.23 -20.21 7.23
C GLN A 168 -2.26 -19.98 8.74
N CYS A 169 -2.42 -18.74 9.21
CA CYS A 169 -2.63 -18.45 10.63
C CYS A 169 -4.00 -18.96 11.09
N GLU A 170 -4.09 -19.29 12.38
CA GLU A 170 -5.40 -19.49 13.01
C GLU A 170 -6.25 -18.23 12.88
N ALA A 171 -7.57 -18.38 12.69
CA ALA A 171 -8.47 -17.26 12.44
C ALA A 171 -8.37 -16.12 13.48
N LYS A 172 -8.13 -16.44 14.76
CA LYS A 172 -7.97 -15.45 15.84
C LYS A 172 -6.62 -14.73 15.84
N ARG A 173 -5.63 -15.28 15.14
CA ARG A 173 -4.25 -14.77 15.05
C ARG A 173 -3.92 -14.23 13.66
N MET A 174 -4.87 -14.30 12.73
CA MET A 174 -4.69 -13.83 11.37
C MET A 174 -4.61 -12.29 11.38
N PRO A 175 -3.49 -11.69 10.94
CA PRO A 175 -3.37 -10.24 10.92
C PRO A 175 -4.29 -9.62 9.87
N ASP A 176 -4.69 -8.38 10.10
CA ASP A 176 -5.54 -7.57 9.23
C ASP A 176 -4.77 -7.01 8.03
N GLY A 177 -3.44 -7.02 8.11
CA GLY A 177 -2.57 -6.41 7.11
C GLY A 177 -1.12 -6.37 7.56
N PHE A 178 -0.35 -5.45 6.98
CA PHE A 178 1.04 -5.25 7.34
C PHE A 178 1.47 -3.79 7.20
N LEU A 179 2.42 -3.38 8.05
CA LEU A 179 3.18 -2.15 7.95
C LEU A 179 4.39 -2.38 7.03
N TYR A 180 4.76 -1.39 6.22
CA TYR A 180 5.94 -1.46 5.37
C TYR A 180 6.58 -0.08 5.23
N PRO A 181 7.92 0.00 4.99
CA PRO A 181 8.60 1.27 4.81
C PRO A 181 8.10 1.98 3.55
N SER A 182 7.74 3.26 3.70
CA SER A 182 7.40 4.11 2.55
C SER A 182 8.64 4.28 1.66
N ARG A 183 8.49 3.97 0.37
CA ARG A 183 9.57 4.19 -0.60
C ARG A 183 9.71 5.67 -0.98
N ARG A 184 8.65 6.45 -0.77
CA ARG A 184 8.56 7.86 -1.17
C ARG A 184 8.89 8.82 -0.02
N MET A 185 8.63 8.41 1.22
CA MET A 185 9.01 9.13 2.42
C MET A 185 9.87 8.26 3.33
N ARG A 186 11.21 8.36 3.16
CA ARG A 186 12.15 7.59 4.00
C ARG A 186 11.92 7.89 5.49
N GLY A 187 11.96 6.84 6.30
CA GLY A 187 11.69 6.92 7.74
C GLY A 187 10.21 6.96 8.12
N ARG A 188 9.29 6.93 7.14
CA ARG A 188 7.84 6.80 7.37
C ARG A 188 7.35 5.40 7.03
N LEU A 189 6.26 5.00 7.67
CA LEU A 189 5.58 3.74 7.41
C LEU A 189 4.27 3.97 6.68
N ALA A 190 3.98 3.09 5.74
CA ALA A 190 2.67 2.91 5.14
C ALA A 190 2.13 1.54 5.55
N MET A 191 0.84 1.32 5.31
CA MET A 191 0.19 0.06 5.66
C MET A 191 -0.69 -0.44 4.54
N ALA A 192 -0.84 -1.76 4.47
CA ALA A 192 -1.67 -2.46 3.51
C ALA A 192 -2.63 -3.37 4.26
N ILE A 193 -3.93 -3.05 4.19
CA ILE A 193 -5.01 -3.80 4.87
C ILE A 193 -5.68 -4.73 3.88
N ARG A 194 -6.03 -5.95 4.29
CA ARG A 194 -6.62 -6.95 3.39
C ARG A 194 -7.98 -6.48 2.86
N SER A 195 -8.25 -6.78 1.59
CA SER A 195 -9.49 -6.36 0.92
C SER A 195 -10.76 -7.04 1.43
N ASP A 196 -10.66 -8.22 2.04
CA ASP A 196 -11.81 -8.93 2.60
C ASP A 196 -12.36 -8.26 3.88
N LEU A 197 -11.62 -7.32 4.45
CA LEU A 197 -12.05 -6.52 5.61
C LEU A 197 -12.78 -5.23 5.22
N LEU A 198 -12.89 -4.89 3.92
CA LEU A 198 -13.41 -3.58 3.50
C LEU A 198 -14.83 -3.30 3.99
N ASP A 199 -15.70 -4.31 3.99
CA ASP A 199 -17.09 -4.17 4.45
C ASP A 199 -17.16 -3.85 5.95
N GLU A 200 -16.37 -4.57 6.74
CA GLU A 200 -16.23 -4.36 8.18
C GLU A 200 -15.64 -2.97 8.48
N LEU A 201 -14.55 -2.60 7.79
CA LEU A 201 -13.91 -1.30 7.95
C LEU A 201 -14.87 -0.16 7.63
N ARG A 202 -15.70 -0.27 6.58
CA ARG A 202 -16.70 0.75 6.25
C ARG A 202 -17.77 0.90 7.31
N GLN A 203 -18.23 -0.20 7.91
CA GLN A 203 -19.23 -0.17 8.99
C GLN A 203 -18.67 0.41 10.29
N GLY A 204 -17.38 0.18 10.55
CA GLY A 204 -16.69 0.62 11.76
C GLY A 204 -15.86 1.90 11.62
N ALA A 205 -15.93 2.62 10.50
CA ALA A 205 -15.13 3.82 10.28
C ALA A 205 -15.91 5.11 10.58
N VAL A 206 -15.27 6.03 11.30
CA VAL A 206 -15.67 7.44 11.33
C VAL A 206 -14.77 8.18 10.35
N LEU A 207 -15.31 8.59 9.20
CA LEU A 207 -14.56 9.20 8.09
C LEU A 207 -14.86 10.68 7.95
N GLU A 208 -13.81 11.49 7.98
CA GLU A 208 -13.80 12.87 7.54
C GLU A 208 -13.06 12.98 6.21
N SER A 209 -13.61 13.73 5.26
CA SER A 209 -12.98 13.92 3.96
C SER A 209 -13.10 15.35 3.46
N GLN A 210 -12.07 15.81 2.76
CA GLN A 210 -12.06 17.12 2.10
C GLN A 210 -11.32 17.06 0.76
N PRO A 211 -11.67 17.92 -0.22
CA PRO A 211 -10.89 18.06 -1.44
C PRO A 211 -9.42 18.40 -1.14
N PHE A 212 -8.49 17.87 -1.93
CA PHE A 212 -7.07 18.08 -1.73
C PHE A 212 -6.70 19.56 -1.84
N LYS A 213 -7.15 20.24 -2.90
CA LYS A 213 -6.90 21.68 -3.13
C LYS A 213 -7.41 22.60 -2.00
N ASP A 214 -8.37 22.15 -1.20
CA ASP A 214 -8.97 22.94 -0.13
C ASP A 214 -8.35 22.63 1.24
N SER A 215 -7.32 21.78 1.27
CA SER A 215 -6.66 21.32 2.50
C SER A 215 -5.50 22.21 2.94
N SER A 216 -5.22 22.21 4.25
CA SER A 216 -4.00 22.79 4.80
C SER A 216 -2.74 22.10 4.26
N GLU A 217 -2.78 20.79 4.01
CA GLU A 217 -1.65 20.07 3.39
C GLU A 217 -1.31 20.59 2.00
N TYR A 218 -2.32 20.87 1.17
CA TYR A 218 -2.10 21.48 -0.14
C TYR A 218 -1.51 22.89 -0.01
N ALA A 219 -2.03 23.72 0.89
CA ALA A 219 -1.48 25.05 1.13
C ALA A 219 -0.01 25.00 1.56
N LEU A 220 0.35 24.07 2.45
CA LEU A 220 1.73 23.85 2.88
C LEU A 220 2.62 23.45 1.70
N LEU A 221 2.21 22.46 0.91
CA LEU A 221 2.96 22.01 -0.26
C LEU A 221 3.09 23.09 -1.35
N GLN A 222 2.07 23.94 -1.51
CA GLN A 222 2.10 25.07 -2.43
C GLN A 222 3.13 26.13 -2.01
N SER A 223 3.30 26.32 -0.70
CA SER A 223 4.27 27.27 -0.14
C SER A 223 5.68 26.71 0.06
N ASP A 224 5.91 25.42 -0.21
CA ASP A 224 7.21 24.78 -0.01
C ASP A 224 8.24 25.31 -1.03
N SER A 225 9.42 25.70 -0.53
CA SER A 225 10.50 26.24 -1.38
C SER A 225 11.06 25.24 -2.39
N LEU A 226 10.84 23.94 -2.19
CA LEU A 226 11.26 22.88 -3.11
C LEU A 226 10.16 22.50 -4.11
N ARG A 227 9.00 23.18 -4.06
CA ARG A 227 7.95 22.99 -5.06
C ARG A 227 8.37 23.58 -6.39
N ALA A 228 8.42 22.75 -7.41
CA ALA A 228 8.65 23.09 -8.80
C ALA A 228 7.34 23.04 -9.60
N ASP A 229 7.37 23.60 -10.81
CA ASP A 229 6.30 23.42 -11.78
C ASP A 229 6.28 21.99 -12.31
N VAL A 230 5.13 21.59 -12.86
CA VAL A 230 4.98 20.26 -13.46
C VAL A 230 5.93 20.15 -14.66
N PRO A 231 6.77 19.10 -14.74
CA PRO A 231 7.67 18.90 -15.88
C PRO A 231 6.90 18.85 -17.20
N ASP A 232 7.47 19.43 -18.26
CA ASP A 232 6.88 19.40 -19.60
C ASP A 232 6.84 17.95 -20.12
N PRO A 233 5.66 17.39 -20.45
CA PRO A 233 5.53 16.02 -20.91
C PRO A 233 6.25 15.73 -22.24
N THR A 234 6.68 16.76 -22.97
CA THR A 234 7.45 16.61 -24.21
C THR A 234 8.92 16.25 -23.98
N VAL A 235 9.41 16.35 -22.74
CA VAL A 235 10.73 15.85 -22.34
C VAL A 235 10.60 14.41 -21.83
N SER A 236 10.17 13.49 -22.70
CA SER A 236 10.19 12.05 -22.44
C SER A 236 11.34 11.43 -23.22
N PHE A 237 12.33 10.89 -22.51
CA PHE A 237 13.34 10.01 -23.10
C PHE A 237 13.42 8.71 -22.30
N GLY A 238 13.11 7.61 -22.99
CA GLY A 238 13.53 6.24 -22.66
C GLY A 238 12.75 5.54 -21.56
N GLU A 239 11.91 4.58 -21.96
CA GLU A 239 11.51 3.44 -21.13
C GLU A 239 12.70 2.62 -20.63
#